data_AF-A0A182EWV1-F1
#
_entry.id   AF-A0A182EWV1-F1
#
_cell.length_a   1.000
_cell.length_b   1.000
_cell.length_c   1.000
_cell.angle_alpha   90.00
_cell.angle_beta   90.00
_cell.angle_gamma   90.00
#
_symmetry.space_group_name_H-M   'P 1'
#
loop_
_entity.id
_entity.type
_entity.pdbx_description
1 polymer ?
#
loop_
_entity_poly.entity_id
_entity_poly.type
_entity_poly.pdbx_seq_one_letter_code
_entity_poly.pdbx_strand_id
1 'polypeptide(L)' 'MEASPKHINVDKLYNELCAIDGVRDIHSLRVWSLTMDKVAISVHLDTEKSCDSNHVVHEANEKLKHKHGIHFITVQ' A
#
# COMPACT_ATOMS: atom_id res chain seq x y z
N MET A 1 21.10 -4.83 1.29
CA MET A 1 20.24 -5.86 1.90
C MET A 1 18.93 -5.18 2.23
N GLU A 2 17.90 -5.41 1.42
CA GLU A 2 16.56 -4.83 1.61
C GLU A 2 15.84 -5.66 2.67
N ALA A 3 15.79 -5.14 3.90
CA ALA A 3 15.13 -5.81 5.01
C ALA A 3 13.68 -5.35 5.10
N SER A 4 12.79 -6.22 5.57
CA SER A 4 11.43 -5.84 5.92
C SER A 4 11.44 -4.89 7.13
N PRO A 5 10.79 -3.70 7.04
CA PRO A 5 10.77 -2.75 8.14
C PRO A 5 10.07 -3.34 9.36
N LYS A 6 10.78 -3.38 10.51
CA LYS A 6 10.26 -3.97 11.75
C LYS A 6 9.05 -3.23 12.34
N HIS A 7 8.86 -1.97 11.98
CA HIS A 7 7.79 -1.12 12.50
C HIS A 7 6.50 -1.15 11.65
N ILE A 8 6.53 -1.80 10.47
CA ILE A 8 5.36 -1.93 9.61
C ILE A 8 4.76 -3.32 9.79
N ASN A 9 3.48 -3.36 10.17
CA ASN A 9 2.70 -4.59 10.17
C ASN A 9 2.04 -4.75 8.79
N VAL A 10 2.54 -5.71 8.00
CA VAL A 10 2.10 -5.93 6.62
C VAL A 10 0.66 -6.45 6.57
N ASP A 11 0.26 -7.33 7.48
CA ASP A 11 -1.13 -7.82 7.57
C ASP A 11 -2.12 -6.68 7.86
N LYS A 12 -1.77 -5.78 8.78
CA LYS A 12 -2.59 -4.59 9.05
C LYS A 12 -2.71 -3.71 7.80
N LEU A 13 -1.61 -3.51 7.09
CA LEU A 13 -1.58 -2.71 5.87
C LEU A 13 -2.45 -3.34 4.76
N TYR A 14 -2.38 -4.66 4.60
CA TYR A 14 -3.22 -5.42 3.69
C TYR A 14 -4.71 -5.21 4.00
N ASN A 15 -5.11 -5.40 5.26
CA ASN A 15 -6.51 -5.22 5.66
C ASN A 15 -7.01 -3.78 5.45
N GLU A 16 -6.17 -2.78 5.71
CA GLU A 16 -6.51 -1.37 5.52
C GLU A 16 -6.68 -0.98 4.05
N LEU A 17 -5.81 -1.51 3.18
CA LEU A 17 -5.95 -1.33 1.74
C LEU A 17 -7.16 -2.08 1.19
N CYS A 18 -7.46 -3.27 1.73
CA CYS A 18 -8.62 -4.07 1.31
C CYS A 18 -9.95 -3.43 1.74
N ALA A 19 -9.91 -2.56 2.76
CA ALA A 19 -11.06 -1.82 3.23
C ALA A 19 -11.34 -0.52 2.43
N ILE A 20 -10.53 -0.20 1.41
CA ILE A 20 -10.79 0.90 0.49
C ILE A 20 -11.99 0.53 -0.38
N ASP A 21 -12.95 1.45 -0.49
CA ASP A 21 -14.13 1.24 -1.33
C ASP A 21 -13.72 1.04 -2.80
N GLY A 22 -14.25 -0.02 -3.42
CA GLY A 22 -13.89 -0.41 -4.79
C GLY A 22 -12.66 -1.30 -4.90
N VAL A 23 -11.93 -1.63 -3.83
CA VAL A 23 -10.90 -2.68 -3.84
C VAL A 23 -11.56 -4.05 -3.65
N ARG A 24 -11.37 -4.95 -4.62
CA ARG A 24 -11.84 -6.34 -4.58
C ARG A 24 -10.79 -7.28 -4.01
N ASP A 25 -9.53 -7.12 -4.41
CA ASP A 25 -8.41 -7.92 -3.92
C ASP A 25 -7.09 -7.16 -4.00
N ILE A 26 -6.06 -7.67 -3.33
CA ILE A 26 -4.72 -7.11 -3.28
C ILE A 26 -3.71 -8.21 -3.52
N HIS A 27 -2.80 -7.94 -4.46
CA HIS A 27 -1.76 -8.88 -4.82
C HIS A 27 -0.38 -8.22 -4.80
N SER A 28 0.65 -9.05 -4.72
CA SER A 28 2.04 -8.62 -4.86
C SER A 28 2.47 -7.52 -3.87
N LEU A 29 1.81 -7.42 -2.70
CA LEU A 29 2.16 -6.47 -1.65
C LEU A 29 3.59 -6.74 -1.14
N ARG A 30 4.49 -5.80 -1.40
CA ARG A 30 5.89 -5.86 -0.96
C ARG A 30 6.24 -4.58 -0.22
N VAL A 31 6.84 -4.73 0.95
CA VAL A 31 7.32 -3.62 1.78
C VAL A 31 8.79 -3.85 2.13
N TRP A 32 9.63 -2.85 1.92
CA TRP A 32 11.06 -2.94 2.22
C TRP A 32 11.64 -1.61 2.70
N SER A 33 12.69 -1.69 3.49
CA SER A 33 13.46 -0.54 3.96
C SER A 33 14.58 -0.20 2.97
N LEU A 34 14.60 1.06 2.50
CA LEU A 34 15.71 1.63 1.74
C LEU A 34 16.81 2.15 2.68
N THR A 35 16.41 2.73 3.81
CA THR A 35 17.29 3.14 4.91
C THR A 35 16.61 2.83 6.25
N MET A 36 17.23 3.20 7.39
CA MET A 36 16.61 3.05 8.71
C MET A 36 15.28 3.83 8.85
N ASP A 37 15.13 4.91 8.07
CA ASP A 37 13.99 5.84 8.17
C ASP A 37 13.11 5.86 6.91
N LYS A 38 13.63 5.35 5.78
CA LYS A 38 12.91 5.35 4.49
C LYS A 38 12.38 3.98 4.17
N VAL A 39 11.05 3.89 4.09
CA VAL A 39 10.31 2.70 3.68
C VAL A 39 9.75 2.88 2.27
N ALA A 40 9.80 1.81 1.49
CA ALA A 40 9.20 1.68 0.18
C ALA A 40 8.15 0.56 0.16
N ILE A 41 7.13 0.74 -0.68
CA ILE A 41 6.06 -0.23 -0.93
C ILE A 41 5.76 -0.32 -2.42
N SER A 42 5.47 -1.54 -2.88
CA SER A 42 4.82 -1.82 -4.15
C SER A 42 3.64 -2.76 -3.93
N VAL A 43 2.50 -2.46 -4.54
CA VAL A 43 1.27 -3.24 -4.39
C VAL A 43 0.41 -3.15 -5.65
N HIS A 44 -0.30 -4.23 -5.97
CA HIS A 44 -1.31 -4.25 -7.03
C HIS A 44 -2.70 -4.33 -6.41
N LEU A 45 -3.59 -3.42 -6.80
CA LEU A 45 -4.98 -3.38 -6.36
C LEU A 45 -5.87 -3.89 -7.48
N ASP A 46 -6.63 -4.95 -7.22
CA ASP A 46 -7.69 -5.38 -8.10
C ASP A 46 -8.96 -4.62 -7.71
N THR A 47 -9.47 -3.78 -8.61
CA THR A 47 -10.60 -2.90 -8.33
C THR A 47 -11.88 -3.37 -9.03
N GLU A 48 -13.03 -3.00 -8.47
CA GLU A 48 -14.32 -3.29 -9.09
C GLU A 48 -14.46 -2.57 -10.44
N LYS A 49 -15.14 -3.20 -11.42
CA LYS A 49 -15.32 -2.61 -12.76
C LYS A 49 -16.13 -1.31 -12.77
N SER A 50 -16.94 -1.10 -11.75
CA SER A 50 -17.81 0.08 -11.59
C SER A 50 -17.17 1.23 -10.81
N CYS A 51 -16.02 1.01 -10.17
CA CYS A 51 -15.35 2.04 -9.39
C CYS A 51 -14.38 2.87 -10.26
N ASP A 52 -14.04 4.06 -9.78
CA ASP A 52 -12.99 4.88 -10.37
C ASP A 52 -11.62 4.44 -9.84
N SER A 53 -10.85 3.71 -10.66
CA SER A 53 -9.54 3.18 -10.25
C SER A 53 -8.55 4.29 -9.86
N ASN A 54 -8.65 5.49 -10.43
CA ASN A 54 -7.80 6.62 -10.03
C ASN A 54 -8.10 7.07 -8.60
N HIS A 55 -9.38 7.12 -8.22
CA HIS A 55 -9.81 7.42 -6.87
C HIS A 55 -9.30 6.39 -5.87
N VAL A 56 -9.41 5.09 -6.20
CA VAL A 56 -8.89 3.99 -5.37
C VAL A 56 -7.38 4.11 -5.18
N VAL A 57 -6.62 4.33 -6.26
CA VAL A 57 -5.17 4.53 -6.19
C VAL A 57 -4.82 5.77 -5.37
N HIS A 58 -5.57 6.86 -5.51
CA HIS A 58 -5.35 8.07 -4.73
C HIS A 58 -5.58 7.84 -3.24
N GLU A 59 -6.68 7.21 -2.85
CA GLU A 59 -6.98 6.90 -1.45
C GLU A 59 -5.93 5.94 -0.85
N ALA A 60 -5.50 4.93 -1.62
CA ALA A 60 -4.42 4.03 -1.20
C ALA A 60 -3.12 4.80 -0.93
N ASN A 61 -2.72 5.70 -1.84
CA ASN A 61 -1.52 6.52 -1.67
C ASN A 61 -1.62 7.42 -0.43
N GLU A 62 -2.78 8.07 -0.21
CA GLU A 62 -3.02 8.92 0.96
C GLU A 62 -2.89 8.11 2.27
N LYS A 63 -3.53 6.95 2.37
CA LYS A 63 -3.43 6.08 3.55
C LYS A 63 -1.99 5.62 3.80
N LEU A 64 -1.30 5.14 2.76
CA LEU A 64 0.09 4.66 2.88
C LEU A 64 1.05 5.76 3.31
N LYS A 65 0.88 6.98 2.80
CA LYS A 65 1.72 8.12 3.13
C LYS A 65 1.42 8.67 4.53
N HIS A 66 0.15 8.97 4.82
CA HIS A 66 -0.24 9.69 6.03
C HIS A 66 -0.35 8.79 7.26
N LYS A 67 -0.85 7.56 7.12
CA LYS A 67 -1.08 6.65 8.25
C LYS A 67 0.15 5.77 8.56
N HIS A 68 0.94 5.46 7.54
CA HIS A 68 2.08 4.54 7.66
C HIS A 68 3.45 5.19 7.43
N GLY A 69 3.50 6.48 7.05
CA GLY A 69 4.76 7.20 6.85
C GLY A 69 5.62 6.62 5.73
N ILE A 70 5.00 5.96 4.74
CA ILE A 70 5.74 5.33 3.64
C ILE A 70 6.12 6.41 2.63
N HIS A 71 7.39 6.42 2.23
CA HIS A 71 7.97 7.50 1.45
C HIS A 71 7.92 7.23 -0.05
N PHE A 72 8.14 5.98 -0.45
CA PHE A 72 8.18 5.56 -1.83
C PHE A 72 7.04 4.57 -2.06
N ILE A 73 6.02 5.00 -2.78
CA ILE A 73 4.79 4.24 -2.98
C ILE A 73 4.61 4.00 -4.47
N THR A 74 4.42 2.74 -4.84
CA THR A 74 3.95 2.35 -6.17
C THR A 74 2.69 1.53 -6.00
N VAL A 75 1.59 2.03 -6.53
CA VAL A 75 0.30 1.33 -6.58
C VAL A 75 -0.03 1.13 -8.05
N GLN A 76 -0.30 -0.11 -8.42
CA GLN A 76 -0.74 -0.51 -9.75
C GLN A 76 -2.18 -1.00 -9.72
#